data_AF-A0A7X6WL14-F1
#
_entry.id   AF-A0A7X6WL14-F1
#
_cell.length_a   1.000
_cell.length_b   1.000
_cell.length_c   1.000
_cell.angle_alpha   90.00
_cell.angle_beta   90.00
_cell.angle_gamma   90.00
#
_symmetry.space_group_name_H-M   'P 1'
#
loop_
_entity.id
_entity.type
_entity.pdbx_description
1 polymer ?
#
loop_
_entity_poly.entity_id
_entity_poly.type
_entity_poly.pdbx_seq_one_letter_code
_entity_poly.pdbx_strand_id
1 'polypeptide(L)'
;MTEIFLYISDQLKAPKAALDLLDAFDHSISLLREFPYAHKIYRPLRALKEEYRMLPVKNYVVFYTVREPEKVVEIHRVIYARMDLTKFVK
;
A
#
# COMPACT_ATOMS: atom_id res chain seq x y z
N MET A 1 2.00 -3.71 -8.44
CA MET A 1 0.55 -3.96 -8.31
C MET A 1 0.06 -5.02 -9.29
N THR A 2 0.45 -4.96 -10.57
CA THR A 2 0.04 -5.92 -11.61
C THR A 2 0.21 -7.39 -11.23
N GLU A 3 1.31 -7.76 -10.57
CA GLU A 3 1.55 -9.15 -10.13
C GLU A 3 0.54 -9.65 -9.10
N ILE A 4 0.09 -8.79 -8.17
CA ILE A 4 -0.93 -9.15 -7.18
C ILE A 4 -2.26 -9.46 -7.89
N PHE A 5 -2.60 -8.65 -8.88
CA PHE A 5 -3.84 -8.81 -9.65
C PHE A 5 -3.81 -10.04 -10.55
N LEU A 6 -2.72 -10.26 -11.29
CA LEU A 6 -2.53 -11.47 -12.09
C LEU A 6 -2.57 -12.73 -11.24
N TYR A 7 -1.96 -12.71 -10.05
CA TYR A 7 -2.02 -13.82 -9.11
C TYR A 7 -3.47 -14.12 -8.65
N ILE A 8 -4.25 -13.11 -8.25
CA ILE A 8 -5.62 -13.33 -7.77
C ILE A 8 -6.57 -13.73 -8.91
N SER A 9 -6.45 -13.08 -10.07
CA SER A 9 -7.27 -13.37 -11.25
C SER A 9 -6.98 -14.77 -11.80
N ASP A 10 -5.71 -15.06 -12.08
CA ASP A 10 -5.35 -16.18 -12.94
C ASP A 10 -4.94 -17.41 -12.13
N GLN A 11 -4.24 -17.22 -11.00
CA GLN A 11 -3.78 -18.34 -10.17
C GLN A 11 -4.85 -18.79 -9.17
N LEU A 12 -5.55 -17.85 -8.54
CA LEU A 12 -6.64 -18.17 -7.59
C LEU A 12 -8.01 -18.32 -8.27
N LYS A 13 -8.11 -18.09 -9.59
CA LYS A 13 -9.34 -18.14 -10.39
C LYS A 13 -10.50 -17.35 -9.76
N ALA A 14 -10.19 -16.22 -9.14
CA ALA A 14 -11.15 -15.39 -8.42
C ALA A 14 -11.20 -13.96 -9.02
N PRO A 15 -11.66 -13.81 -10.29
CA PRO A 15 -11.60 -12.53 -11.01
C PRO A 15 -12.42 -11.43 -10.35
N LYS A 16 -13.57 -11.77 -9.74
CA LYS A 16 -14.37 -10.81 -8.97
C LYS A 16 -13.61 -10.28 -7.75
N ALA A 17 -12.90 -11.16 -7.04
CA ALA A 17 -12.09 -10.74 -5.89
C ALA A 17 -10.89 -9.88 -6.32
N ALA A 18 -10.33 -10.12 -7.51
CA ALA A 18 -9.29 -9.27 -8.09
C ALA A 18 -9.84 -7.87 -8.42
N LEU A 19 -11.04 -7.79 -9.00
CA LEU A 19 -11.70 -6.52 -9.33
C LEU A 19 -12.07 -5.73 -8.06
N ASP A 20 -12.71 -6.39 -7.08
CA ASP A 20 -13.07 -5.76 -5.80
C ASP A 20 -11.83 -5.23 -5.05
N LEU A 21 -10.70 -5.91 -5.21
CA LEU A 21 -9.43 -5.45 -4.65
C LEU A 21 -8.90 -4.23 -5.41
N LEU A 22 -9.03 -4.19 -6.73
CA LEU A 22 -8.59 -3.08 -7.57
C LEU A 22 -9.37 -1.82 -7.21
N ASP A 23 -10.69 -1.92 -7.12
CA ASP A 23 -11.58 -0.82 -6.75
C ASP A 23 -11.24 -0.30 -5.34
N ALA A 24 -10.93 -1.20 -4.40
CA ALA A 24 -10.54 -0.81 -3.05
C ALA A 24 -9.21 -0.04 -3.03
N PHE A 25 -8.24 -0.44 -3.86
CA PHE A 25 -6.98 0.30 -4.00
C PHE A 25 -7.19 1.65 -4.64
N ASP A 26 -7.94 1.71 -5.75
CA ASP A 26 -8.17 2.94 -6.49
C ASP A 26 -8.87 3.99 -5.63
N HIS A 27 -9.93 3.59 -4.92
CA HIS A 27 -10.62 4.46 -3.97
C HIS A 27 -9.69 4.96 -2.86
N SER A 28 -8.95 4.05 -2.21
CA SER A 28 -8.11 4.40 -1.06
C SER A 28 -6.91 5.27 -1.43
N ILE A 29 -6.30 5.02 -2.60
CA ILE A 29 -5.16 5.81 -3.11
C ILE A 29 -5.65 7.18 -3.58
N SER A 30 -6.82 7.25 -4.23
CA SER A 30 -7.40 8.54 -4.68
C SER A 30 -7.63 9.51 -3.51
N LEU A 31 -8.03 9.00 -2.35
CA LEU A 31 -8.19 9.82 -1.13
C LEU A 31 -6.87 10.42 -0.64
N LEU A 32 -5.72 9.83 -0.95
CA LEU A 32 -4.41 10.41 -0.58
C LEU A 32 -4.10 11.70 -1.34
N ARG A 33 -4.78 11.96 -2.47
CA ARG A 33 -4.63 13.24 -3.19
C ARG A 33 -5.17 14.42 -2.38
N GLU A 34 -6.27 14.20 -1.66
CA GLU A 34 -6.92 15.22 -0.83
C GLU A 34 -6.41 15.19 0.60
N PHE A 35 -6.14 13.99 1.14
CA PHE A 35 -5.76 13.79 2.53
C PHE A 35 -4.45 12.98 2.65
N PRO A 36 -3.32 13.47 2.13
CA PRO A 36 -2.03 12.75 2.16
C PRO A 36 -1.54 12.46 3.58
N TYR A 37 -2.04 13.18 4.58
CA TYR A 37 -1.66 13.05 5.99
C TYR A 37 -2.66 12.28 6.84
N ALA A 38 -3.74 11.75 6.26
CA ALA A 38 -4.81 11.07 7.01
C ALA A 38 -4.32 9.84 7.80
N HIS A 39 -3.22 9.22 7.35
CA HIS A 39 -2.70 8.00 7.97
C HIS A 39 -1.47 8.28 8.82
N LYS A 40 -1.33 7.52 9.91
CA LYS A 40 -0.23 7.65 10.86
C LYS A 40 1.11 7.29 10.22
N ILE A 41 2.15 7.95 10.72
CA ILE A 41 3.55 7.62 10.41
C ILE A 41 3.84 6.22 10.94
N TYR A 42 4.41 5.38 10.08
CA TYR A 42 4.94 4.08 10.43
C TYR A 42 6.25 4.25 11.19
N ARG A 43 6.29 3.74 12.43
CA ARG A 43 7.46 3.80 13.31
C ARG A 43 8.04 2.40 13.50
N PRO A 44 9.03 1.99 12.70
CA PRO A 44 9.70 0.72 12.96
C PRO A 44 10.70 0.81 14.11
N LEU A 45 11.17 -0.36 14.55
CA LEU A 45 12.17 -0.50 15.61
C LEU A 45 13.55 0.08 15.25
N ARG A 46 13.82 0.29 13.96
CA ARG A 46 15.06 0.90 13.45
C ARG A 46 14.74 2.25 12.81
N ALA A 47 15.65 3.21 12.89
CA ALA A 47 15.47 4.49 12.21
C ALA A 47 15.36 4.28 10.69
N LEU A 48 14.35 4.87 10.07
CA LEU A 48 14.21 4.93 8.62
C LEU A 48 14.90 6.20 8.09
N LYS A 49 15.36 6.15 6.84
CA LYS A 49 15.90 7.33 6.15
C LYS A 49 14.82 8.37 5.85
N GLU A 50 13.56 7.94 5.74
CA GLU A 50 12.42 8.78 5.40
C GLU A 50 11.21 8.42 6.28
N GLU A 51 10.28 9.37 6.43
CA GLU A 51 9.03 9.12 7.14
C GLU A 51 8.02 8.42 6.24
N TYR A 52 7.78 7.14 6.53
CA TYR A 52 6.75 6.37 5.83
C TYR A 52 5.41 6.47 6.54
N ARG A 53 4.33 6.47 5.78
CA ARG A 53 2.94 6.34 6.24
C ARG A 53 2.35 5.04 5.77
N MET A 54 1.39 4.54 6.54
CA MET A 54 0.80 3.23 6.32
C MET A 54 -0.71 3.36 6.05
N LEU A 55 -1.14 2.98 4.84
CA LEU A 55 -2.54 2.91 4.42
C LEU A 55 -2.97 1.43 4.32
N PRO A 56 -3.80 0.93 5.23
CA PRO A 56 -4.40 -0.40 5.11
C PRO A 56 -5.45 -0.43 3.99
N VAL A 57 -5.37 -1.41 3.10
CA VAL A 57 -6.36 -1.66 2.04
C VAL A 57 -6.71 -3.15 2.01
N LYS A 58 -7.89 -3.50 2.52
CA LYS A 58 -8.33 -4.91 2.67
C LYS A 58 -7.27 -5.73 3.44
N ASN A 59 -6.72 -6.77 2.82
CA ASN A 59 -5.66 -7.61 3.40
C ASN A 59 -4.24 -7.16 3.01
N TYR A 60 -4.09 -5.93 2.50
CA TYR A 60 -2.81 -5.36 2.10
C TYR A 60 -2.53 -4.07 2.88
N VAL A 61 -1.26 -3.68 2.86
CA VAL A 61 -0.76 -2.44 3.44
C VAL A 61 0.05 -1.71 2.37
N VAL A 62 -0.29 -0.45 2.14
CA VAL A 62 0.43 0.48 1.27
C VAL A 62 1.35 1.34 2.13
N PHE A 63 2.64 1.32 1.82
CA PHE A 63 3.64 2.21 2.38
C PHE A 63 3.91 3.33 1.40
N TYR A 64 3.76 4.57 1.86
CA TYR A 64 3.96 5.76 1.04
C TYR A 64 4.66 6.88 1.81
N THR A 65 5.21 7.84 1.07
CA THR A 65 5.78 9.08 1.61
C THR A 65 5.07 10.28 0.98
N VAL A 66 5.08 11.42 1.66
CA VAL A 66 4.54 12.68 1.12
C VAL A 66 5.72 13.61 0.86
N ARG A 67 5.86 14.01 -0.40
CA ARG A 67 6.87 14.95 -0.90
C ARG A 67 6.23 16.32 -1.01
N GLU A 68 6.29 17.09 0.08
CA GLU A 68 5.64 18.41 0.18
C GLU A 68 6.07 19.42 -0.88
N PRO A 69 7.38 19.62 -1.14
CA PRO A 69 7.82 20.58 -2.15
C PRO A 69 7.23 20.28 -3.54
N GLU A 70 7.10 19.00 -3.86
CA GLU A 70 6.59 18.50 -5.14
C GLU A 70 5.07 18.31 -5.14
N LYS A 71 4.41 18.32 -3.96
CA LYS A 71 3.01 17.95 -3.74
C LYS A 71 2.66 16.56 -4.30
N VAL A 72 3.59 15.61 -4.14
CA VAL A 72 3.45 14.24 -4.64
C VAL A 72 3.33 13.26 -3.47
N VAL A 73 2.44 12.28 -3.62
CA VAL A 73 2.40 11.08 -2.78
C VAL A 73 3.11 9.96 -3.51
N GLU A 74 4.21 9.48 -2.95
CA GLU A 74 5.00 8.38 -3.53
C GLU A 74 4.64 7.07 -2.86
N ILE A 75 4.12 6.10 -3.63
CA ILE A 75 3.88 4.74 -3.13
C ILE A 75 5.17 3.94 -3.29
N HIS A 76 5.74 3.48 -2.17
CA HIS A 76 6.98 2.71 -2.16
C HIS A 76 6.72 1.21 -2.21
N ARG A 77 5.75 0.71 -1.44
CA ARG A 77 5.47 -0.74 -1.34
C ARG A 77 4.01 -1.02 -1.09
N VAL A 78 3.54 -2.14 -1.64
CA VAL A 78 2.24 -2.74 -1.31
C VAL A 78 2.52 -4.17 -0.84
N ILE A 79 2.18 -4.47 0.41
CA ILE A 79 2.54 -5.74 1.06
C ILE A 79 1.28 -6.43 1.58
N TYR A 80 1.19 -7.75 1.44
CA TYR A 80 0.11 -8.51 2.03
C TYR A 80 0.24 -8.49 3.56
N ALA A 81 -0.77 -7.97 4.26
CA ALA A 81 -0.74 -7.68 5.69
C ALA A 81 -0.57 -8.92 6.57
N ARG A 82 -0.97 -10.10 6.07
CA ARG A 82 -0.80 -11.38 6.78
C ARG A 82 0.51 -12.08 6.42
N MET A 83 1.32 -11.51 5.53
CA MET A 83 2.67 -12.00 5.27
C MET A 83 3.58 -11.49 6.38
N ASP A 84 4.47 -12.35 6.86
CA ASP A 84 5.42 -11.99 7.91
C ASP A 84 6.36 -10.88 7.41
N LEU A 85 6.12 -9.65 7.88
CA LEU A 85 6.86 -8.44 7.50
C LEU A 85 8.35 -8.52 7.88
N THR A 86 8.73 -9.41 8.81
CA THR A 86 10.12 -9.62 9.22
C THR A 86 11.01 -10.17 8.10
N LYS A 87 10.43 -10.74 7.03
CA LYS A 87 11.17 -11.32 5.91
C LYS A 87 11.63 -10.31 4.85
N PHE A 88 11.15 -9.06 4.87
CA PHE A 88 11.35 -8.08 3.78
C PHE A 88 12.04 -6.77 4.18
N VAL A 89 12.49 -6.67 5.44
CA VAL A 89 13.36 -5.59 5.92
C VAL A 89 14.77 -6.15 6.04
N LYS A 90 15.60 -5.96 5.00
CA LYS A 90 17.06 -6.07 5.10
C LYS A 90 17.63 -4.72 5.48
#